data_AF-A0A958DB51-F1
#
_entry.id   AF-A0A958DB51-F1
#
_cell.length_a   1.000
_cell.length_b   1.000
_cell.length_c   1.000
_cell.angle_alpha   90.00
_cell.angle_beta   90.00
_cell.angle_gamma   90.00
#
_symmetry.space_group_name_H-M   'P 1'
#
loop_
_entity.id
_entity.type
_entity.pdbx_description
1 polymer ?
#
loop_
_entity_poly.entity_id
_entity_poly.type
_entity_poly.pdbx_seq_one_letter_code
_entity_poly.pdbx_strand_id
1 'polypeptide(L)'
;MIHDDKLLDKLSQFEQITFEGEAYRATRLNHDPLAPSRNAGRWAFRDETPVLYTSLERDGAIAELVHHWSLLTPAPTKPAVIHQLRVGTDAALRLMRTDLAELGVMIEDFASMDYSRCQAIGTAIAFLECDGLIVPSARWPCENLVIFTDNQLLAGRRALLELVGSEEFDWQSWARQNILGTA
;
A
#
# COMPACT_ATOMS: atom_id res chain seq x y z
N MET A 1 -19.81 -2.81 10.85
CA MET A 1 -18.62 -3.21 11.62
C MET A 1 -18.60 -2.41 12.90
N ILE A 2 -18.20 -3.01 14.03
CA ILE A 2 -17.93 -2.27 15.27
C ILE A 2 -16.42 -2.04 15.28
N HIS A 3 -15.98 -0.79 15.20
CA HIS A 3 -14.56 -0.43 15.31
C HIS A 3 -14.16 -0.44 16.78
N ASP A 4 -12.90 -0.77 17.08
CA ASP A 4 -12.35 -0.69 18.43
C ASP A 4 -12.16 0.78 18.83
N ASP A 5 -12.98 1.26 19.76
CA ASP A 5 -12.96 2.65 20.24
C ASP A 5 -11.56 3.10 20.70
N LYS A 6 -10.79 2.21 21.33
CA LYS A 6 -9.43 2.54 21.79
C LYS A 6 -8.46 2.74 20.62
N LEU A 7 -8.66 1.99 19.54
CA LEU A 7 -7.87 2.14 18.33
C LEU A 7 -8.23 3.45 17.61
N LEU A 8 -9.52 3.76 17.51
CA LEU A 8 -9.99 5.02 16.93
C LEU A 8 -9.48 6.23 17.71
N ASP A 9 -9.59 6.21 19.04
CA ASP A 9 -9.11 7.30 19.90
C ASP A 9 -7.62 7.53 19.69
N LYS A 10 -6.80 6.48 19.66
CA LYS A 10 -5.36 6.59 19.37
C LYS A 10 -5.08 7.17 17.99
N LEU A 11 -5.75 6.66 16.95
CA LEU A 11 -5.52 7.10 15.57
C LEU A 11 -5.98 8.55 15.34
N SER A 12 -7.04 8.99 16.02
CA SER A 12 -7.54 10.36 15.93
C SER A 12 -6.57 11.42 16.49
N GLN A 13 -5.58 11.00 17.28
CA GLN A 13 -4.54 11.88 17.82
C GLN A 13 -3.40 12.14 16.83
N PHE A 14 -3.30 11.36 15.75
CA PHE A 14 -2.30 11.59 14.71
C PHE A 14 -2.71 12.79 13.86
N GLU A 15 -1.71 13.58 13.46
CA GLU A 15 -1.91 14.67 12.51
C GLU A 15 -2.28 14.12 11.13
N GLN A 16 -3.37 14.62 10.57
CA GLN A 16 -3.71 14.40 9.16
C GLN A 16 -2.89 15.34 8.30
N ILE A 17 -2.11 14.78 7.39
CA ILE A 17 -1.24 15.53 6.50
C ILE A 17 -1.76 15.49 5.07
N THR A 18 -1.53 16.58 4.34
CA THR A 18 -1.64 16.57 2.88
C THR A 18 -0.37 15.95 2.29
N PHE A 19 -0.53 15.12 1.27
CA PHE A 19 0.57 14.62 0.46
C PHE A 19 0.28 14.93 -1.01
N GLU A 20 1.28 15.42 -1.74
CA GLU A 20 1.26 15.53 -3.19
C GLU A 20 2.63 15.12 -3.71
N GLY A 21 2.66 14.11 -4.59
CA GLY A 21 3.92 13.57 -5.07
C GLY A 21 3.75 12.41 -6.04
N GLU A 22 4.83 11.68 -6.22
CA GLU A 22 4.86 10.50 -7.08
C GLU A 22 4.72 9.23 -6.24
N ALA A 23 4.02 8.25 -6.81
CA ALA A 23 3.96 6.90 -6.28
C ALA A 23 4.03 5.87 -7.42
N TYR A 24 4.38 4.65 -7.08
CA TYR A 24 4.67 3.58 -8.01
C TYR A 24 3.78 2.39 -7.72
N ARG A 25 3.25 1.77 -8.78
CA ARG A 25 2.47 0.54 -8.68
C ARG A 25 2.94 -0.47 -9.70
N ALA A 26 3.28 -1.67 -9.25
CA ALA A 26 3.64 -2.77 -10.13
C ALA A 26 2.43 -3.69 -10.34
N THR A 27 2.18 -4.10 -11.58
CA THR A 27 1.03 -4.94 -11.93
C THR A 27 1.39 -5.99 -12.99
N ARG A 28 0.47 -6.91 -13.26
CA ARG A 28 0.53 -7.77 -14.46
C ARG A 28 0.17 -6.96 -15.71
N LEU A 29 0.64 -7.43 -16.87
CA LEU A 29 0.24 -6.88 -18.17
C LEU A 29 -1.29 -6.68 -18.28
N ASN A 30 -1.68 -5.56 -18.88
CA ASN A 30 -3.08 -5.16 -19.14
C ASN A 30 -3.95 -4.97 -17.90
N HIS A 31 -3.37 -4.91 -16.69
CA HIS A 31 -4.13 -4.48 -15.52
C HIS A 31 -4.24 -2.95 -15.51
N ASP A 32 -5.43 -2.44 -15.18
CA ASP A 32 -5.63 -1.01 -14.99
C ASP A 32 -4.84 -0.54 -13.75
N PRO A 33 -3.88 0.39 -13.91
CA PRO A 33 -3.05 0.86 -12.79
C PRO A 33 -3.82 1.66 -11.75
N LEU A 34 -5.01 2.18 -12.07
CA LEU A 34 -5.85 2.96 -11.17
C LEU A 34 -7.00 2.15 -10.57
N ALA A 35 -7.20 0.90 -11.00
CA ALA A 35 -8.25 0.05 -10.45
C ALA A 35 -7.90 -0.37 -9.00
N PRO A 36 -8.73 -0.02 -7.99
CA PRO A 36 -8.47 -0.38 -6.60
C PRO A 36 -8.63 -1.89 -6.38
N SER A 37 -7.86 -2.40 -5.42
CA SER A 37 -8.06 -3.75 -4.90
C SER A 37 -9.27 -3.77 -3.98
N ARG A 38 -10.19 -4.70 -4.23
CA ARG A 38 -11.25 -5.11 -3.28
C ARG A 38 -10.91 -6.41 -2.54
N ASN A 39 -9.82 -7.06 -2.93
CA ASN A 39 -9.30 -8.20 -2.21
C ASN A 39 -8.65 -7.74 -0.90
N ALA A 40 -8.67 -8.61 0.11
CA ALA A 40 -7.90 -8.40 1.33
C ALA A 40 -6.42 -8.18 1.00
N GLY A 41 -5.82 -7.23 1.70
CA GLY A 41 -4.39 -6.96 1.69
C GLY A 41 -3.91 -6.64 3.10
N ARG A 42 -2.68 -6.12 3.23
CA ARG A 42 -2.12 -5.80 4.55
C ARG A 42 -2.93 -4.73 5.30
N TRP A 43 -3.50 -3.77 4.57
CA TRP A 43 -4.15 -2.58 5.16
C TRP A 43 -5.66 -2.49 4.88
N ALA A 44 -6.27 -3.54 4.34
CA ALA A 44 -7.71 -3.57 4.09
C ALA A 44 -8.24 -4.99 4.19
N PHE A 45 -9.38 -5.16 4.86
CA PHE A 45 -10.16 -6.39 4.77
C PHE A 45 -10.77 -6.56 3.38
N ARG A 46 -11.10 -7.80 3.04
CA ARG A 46 -11.78 -8.12 1.78
C ARG A 46 -13.17 -7.47 1.76
N ASP A 47 -13.53 -6.88 0.63
CA ASP A 47 -14.84 -6.31 0.34
C ASP A 47 -15.31 -5.18 1.28
N GLU A 48 -14.41 -4.57 2.06
CA GLU A 48 -14.73 -3.43 2.93
C GLU A 48 -14.32 -2.10 2.32
N THR A 49 -13.01 -1.84 2.23
CA THR A 49 -12.48 -0.56 1.75
C THR A 49 -11.66 -0.79 0.49
N PRO A 50 -12.10 -0.31 -0.68
CA PRO A 50 -11.32 -0.37 -1.91
C PRO A 50 -10.04 0.47 -1.77
N VAL A 51 -8.89 -0.20 -1.91
CA VAL A 51 -7.57 0.41 -1.71
C VAL A 51 -6.67 0.29 -2.92
N LEU A 52 -5.93 1.36 -3.22
CA LEU A 52 -4.79 1.32 -4.13
C LEU A 52 -3.51 1.14 -3.33
N TYR A 53 -2.82 0.01 -3.53
CA TYR A 53 -1.50 -0.21 -2.96
C TYR A 53 -0.44 0.35 -3.89
N THR A 54 0.34 1.32 -3.40
CA THR A 54 1.46 1.93 -4.11
C THR A 54 2.68 2.04 -3.19
N SER A 55 3.84 2.30 -3.78
CA SER A 55 5.11 2.57 -3.08
C SER A 55 5.59 3.97 -3.43
N LEU A 56 6.22 4.69 -2.49
CA LEU A 56 6.87 5.97 -2.79
C LEU A 56 8.16 5.80 -3.60
N GLU A 57 8.66 4.57 -3.73
CA GLU A 57 9.79 4.21 -4.57
C GLU A 57 9.46 3.11 -5.57
N ARG A 58 10.05 3.20 -6.77
CA ARG A 58 9.89 2.24 -7.87
C ARG A 58 10.19 0.81 -7.43
N ASP A 59 11.35 0.59 -6.83
CA ASP A 59 11.80 -0.75 -6.43
C ASP A 59 10.97 -1.31 -5.26
N GLY A 60 10.40 -0.45 -4.41
CA GLY A 60 9.44 -0.87 -3.40
C GLY A 60 8.17 -1.48 -3.98
N ALA A 61 7.62 -0.87 -5.05
CA ALA A 61 6.45 -1.43 -5.74
C ALA A 61 6.77 -2.77 -6.42
N ILE A 62 7.97 -2.87 -7.00
CA ILE A 62 8.44 -4.11 -7.64
C ILE A 62 8.62 -5.21 -6.60
N ALA A 63 9.24 -4.91 -5.46
CA ALA A 63 9.47 -5.87 -4.37
C ALA A 63 8.16 -6.48 -3.85
N GLU A 64 7.09 -5.69 -3.71
CA GLU A 64 5.77 -6.17 -3.32
C GLU A 64 5.18 -7.15 -4.37
N LEU A 65 5.25 -6.80 -5.66
CA LEU A 65 4.78 -7.69 -6.73
C LEU A 65 5.58 -9.00 -6.77
N VAL A 66 6.90 -8.91 -6.71
CA VAL A 66 7.80 -10.06 -6.73
C VAL A 66 7.51 -10.99 -5.56
N HIS A 67 7.32 -10.46 -4.35
CA HIS A 67 6.94 -11.26 -3.19
C HIS A 67 5.61 -11.99 -3.45
N HIS A 68 4.58 -11.28 -3.92
CA HIS A 68 3.29 -11.90 -4.20
C HIS A 68 3.39 -13.00 -5.28
N TRP A 69 4.13 -12.76 -6.36
CA TRP A 69 4.28 -13.71 -7.46
C TRP A 69 5.15 -14.92 -7.09
N SER A 70 6.11 -14.76 -6.19
CA SER A 70 6.95 -15.86 -5.68
C SER A 70 6.15 -16.88 -4.85
N LEU A 71 4.98 -16.50 -4.34
CA LEU A 71 4.07 -17.40 -3.63
C LEU A 71 3.16 -18.21 -4.58
N LEU A 72 3.10 -17.85 -5.87
CA LEU A 72 2.23 -18.51 -6.84
C LEU A 72 2.88 -19.77 -7.41
N THR A 73 2.09 -20.83 -7.59
CA THR A 73 2.52 -22.07 -8.24
C THR A 73 1.54 -22.45 -9.36
N PRO A 74 1.97 -22.46 -10.65
CA PRO A 74 3.30 -22.07 -11.13
C PRO A 74 3.52 -20.54 -11.05
N ALA A 75 4.78 -20.13 -10.94
CA ALA A 75 5.15 -18.72 -10.98
C ALA A 75 4.85 -18.11 -12.37
N PRO A 76 4.43 -16.83 -12.45
CA PRO A 76 4.21 -16.15 -13.72
C PRO A 76 5.47 -16.11 -14.61
N THR A 77 5.33 -16.26 -15.92
CA THR A 77 6.49 -16.19 -16.84
C THR A 77 6.53 -14.93 -17.67
N LYS A 78 5.44 -14.17 -17.69
CA LYS A 78 5.33 -12.92 -18.45
C LYS A 78 6.01 -11.76 -17.71
N PRO A 79 6.49 -10.73 -18.42
CA PRO A 79 6.89 -9.47 -17.83
C PRO A 79 5.78 -8.85 -16.98
N ALA A 80 6.21 -8.01 -16.05
CA ALA A 80 5.34 -7.15 -15.27
C ALA A 80 5.38 -5.72 -15.84
N VAL A 81 4.46 -4.86 -15.39
CA VAL A 81 4.46 -3.44 -15.72
C VAL A 81 4.64 -2.64 -14.43
N ILE A 82 5.56 -1.68 -14.44
CA ILE A 82 5.68 -0.68 -13.40
C ILE A 82 5.05 0.62 -13.89
N HIS A 83 4.15 1.18 -13.08
CA HIS A 83 3.43 2.41 -13.38
C HIS A 83 3.90 3.50 -12.42
N GLN A 84 4.17 4.68 -12.98
CA GLN A 84 4.41 5.90 -12.21
C GLN A 84 3.11 6.69 -12.17
N LEU A 85 2.70 7.09 -10.97
CA LEU A 85 1.46 7.79 -10.69
C LEU A 85 1.78 9.14 -10.06
N ARG A 86 1.03 10.17 -10.43
CA ARG A 86 0.95 11.42 -9.66
C ARG A 86 -0.23 11.30 -8.72
N VAL A 87 0.03 11.48 -7.42
CA VAL A 87 -0.95 11.26 -6.36
C VAL A 87 -1.05 12.48 -5.47
N GLY A 88 -2.28 12.83 -5.09
CA GLY A 88 -2.58 13.78 -4.04
C GLY A 88 -3.63 13.24 -3.07
N THR A 89 -3.33 13.38 -1.78
CA THR A 89 -4.22 13.03 -0.66
C THR A 89 -4.36 14.25 0.24
N ASP A 90 -5.57 14.58 0.66
CA ASP A 90 -5.82 15.75 1.50
C ASP A 90 -5.81 15.43 3.00
N ALA A 91 -6.01 14.16 3.37
CA ALA A 91 -5.95 13.67 4.74
C ALA A 91 -5.31 12.27 4.77
N ALA A 92 -3.98 12.23 4.73
CA ALA A 92 -3.22 11.01 4.98
C ALA A 92 -2.75 10.95 6.43
N LEU A 93 -2.67 9.75 6.99
CA LEU A 93 -1.85 9.49 8.17
C LEU A 93 -0.51 8.91 7.76
N ARG A 94 0.56 9.33 8.43
CA ARG A 94 1.88 8.71 8.29
C ARG A 94 2.22 7.99 9.58
N LEU A 95 2.42 6.68 9.50
CA LEU A 95 2.75 5.84 10.64
C LEU A 95 4.15 5.26 10.46
N MET A 96 5.03 5.50 11.42
CA MET A 96 6.37 4.92 11.48
C MET A 96 6.34 3.52 12.12
N ARG A 97 7.45 2.78 12.04
CA ARG A 97 7.55 1.45 12.69
C ARG A 97 7.29 1.50 14.20
N THR A 98 7.70 2.57 14.87
CA THR A 98 7.42 2.81 16.29
C THR A 98 5.92 2.93 16.55
N ASP A 99 5.22 3.72 15.73
CA ASP A 99 3.78 3.95 15.86
C ASP A 99 3.02 2.64 15.63
N LEU A 100 3.43 1.86 14.62
CA LEU A 100 2.86 0.53 14.36
C LEU A 100 3.03 -0.40 15.57
N ALA A 101 4.20 -0.39 16.23
CA ALA A 101 4.42 -1.18 17.44
C ALA A 101 3.50 -0.74 18.59
N GLU A 102 3.35 0.57 18.81
CA GLU A 102 2.45 1.14 19.82
C GLU A 102 0.96 0.88 19.54
N LEU A 103 0.64 0.74 18.26
CA LEU A 103 -0.66 0.31 17.77
C LEU A 103 -0.81 -1.22 17.79
N GLY A 104 0.18 -1.98 18.26
CA GLY A 104 0.10 -3.43 18.49
C GLY A 104 0.46 -4.31 17.30
N VAL A 105 1.15 -3.77 16.29
CA VAL A 105 1.74 -4.56 15.20
C VAL A 105 3.06 -5.17 15.69
N MET A 106 3.24 -6.48 15.49
CA MET A 106 4.51 -7.16 15.78
C MET A 106 5.53 -6.80 14.71
N ILE A 107 6.48 -5.92 15.03
CA ILE A 107 7.43 -5.38 14.04
C ILE A 107 8.43 -6.45 13.57
N GLU A 108 8.80 -7.37 14.45
CA GLU A 108 9.67 -8.51 14.16
C GLU A 108 9.05 -9.43 13.11
N ASP A 109 7.72 -9.48 13.05
CA ASP A 109 6.95 -10.29 12.12
C ASP A 109 6.19 -9.45 11.09
N PHE A 110 6.55 -8.17 10.93
CA PHE A 110 5.85 -7.26 10.02
C PHE A 110 5.87 -7.75 8.58
N ALA A 111 6.89 -8.54 8.22
CA ALA A 111 7.02 -9.15 6.91
C ALA A 111 6.13 -10.39 6.71
N SER A 112 5.48 -10.94 7.74
CA SER A 112 4.64 -12.13 7.61
C SER A 112 3.31 -11.84 6.91
N MET A 113 2.50 -12.88 6.78
CA MET A 113 1.17 -12.85 6.16
C MET A 113 0.02 -12.68 7.17
N ASP A 114 0.32 -12.51 8.47
CA ASP A 114 -0.72 -12.11 9.42
C ASP A 114 -0.98 -10.62 9.30
N TYR A 115 -2.10 -10.28 8.66
CA TYR A 115 -2.50 -8.91 8.40
C TYR A 115 -3.55 -8.41 9.37
N SER A 116 -4.03 -9.24 10.30
CA SER A 116 -5.22 -8.94 11.12
C SER A 116 -5.14 -7.57 11.79
N ARG A 117 -4.02 -7.26 12.43
CA ARG A 117 -3.83 -5.96 13.10
C ARG A 117 -3.64 -4.80 12.12
N CYS A 118 -2.88 -5.01 11.04
CA CYS A 118 -2.69 -4.00 10.01
C CYS A 118 -4.01 -3.65 9.28
N GLN A 119 -4.86 -4.65 9.04
CA GLN A 119 -6.19 -4.49 8.46
C GLN A 119 -7.11 -3.72 9.41
N ALA A 120 -7.12 -4.05 10.70
CA ALA A 120 -7.87 -3.29 11.70
C ALA A 120 -7.45 -1.81 11.75
N ILE A 121 -6.14 -1.53 11.67
CA ILE A 121 -5.62 -0.17 11.58
C ILE A 121 -6.10 0.52 10.30
N GLY A 122 -5.88 -0.08 9.12
CA GLY A 122 -6.26 0.53 7.85
C GLY A 122 -7.76 0.81 7.74
N THR A 123 -8.60 -0.13 8.19
CA THR A 123 -10.06 0.04 8.25
C THR A 123 -10.47 1.14 9.23
N ALA A 124 -9.81 1.27 10.38
CA ALA A 124 -10.07 2.37 11.33
C ALA A 124 -9.64 3.74 10.76
N ILE A 125 -8.53 3.81 10.04
CA ILE A 125 -8.05 5.03 9.38
C ILE A 125 -9.01 5.46 8.26
N ALA A 126 -9.48 4.51 7.45
CA ALA A 126 -10.51 4.79 6.44
C ALA A 126 -11.82 5.27 7.09
N PHE A 127 -12.21 4.71 8.23
CA PHE A 127 -13.38 5.17 8.99
C PHE A 127 -13.24 6.61 9.51
N LEU A 128 -12.02 7.04 9.85
CA LEU A 128 -11.69 8.42 10.21
C LEU A 128 -11.60 9.36 8.98
N GLU A 129 -12.18 8.96 7.84
CA GLU A 129 -12.27 9.71 6.58
C GLU A 129 -10.92 10.12 5.98
N CYS A 130 -9.83 9.46 6.40
CA CYS A 130 -8.51 9.65 5.80
C CYS A 130 -8.51 9.04 4.40
N ASP A 131 -7.95 9.76 3.42
CA ASP A 131 -7.87 9.34 2.02
C ASP A 131 -6.52 8.71 1.65
N GLY A 132 -5.55 8.74 2.58
CA GLY A 132 -4.26 8.08 2.45
C GLY A 132 -3.71 7.50 3.74
N LEU A 133 -2.78 6.55 3.58
CA LEU A 133 -1.96 5.99 4.65
C LEU A 133 -0.53 5.78 4.14
N ILE A 134 0.42 6.52 4.71
CA ILE A 134 1.85 6.36 4.46
C ILE A 134 2.44 5.48 5.56
N VAL A 135 3.08 4.38 5.17
CA VAL A 135 3.55 3.34 6.08
C VAL A 135 4.85 2.71 5.58
N PRO A 136 5.73 2.20 6.46
CA PRO A 136 6.89 1.43 6.06
C PRO A 136 6.51 0.26 5.15
N SER A 137 7.31 0.04 4.10
CA SER A 137 7.22 -1.17 3.30
C SER A 137 7.72 -2.38 4.11
N ALA A 138 7.04 -3.51 3.90
CA ALA A 138 7.42 -4.80 4.48
C ALA A 138 8.43 -5.56 3.60
N ARG A 139 8.77 -5.03 2.42
CA ARG A 139 9.53 -5.71 1.36
C ARG A 139 10.78 -4.97 0.90
N TRP A 140 10.81 -3.66 1.09
CA TRP A 140 11.90 -2.79 0.63
C TRP A 140 12.13 -1.68 1.65
N PRO A 141 13.35 -1.11 1.79
CA PRO A 141 13.63 -0.01 2.72
C PRO A 141 13.06 1.34 2.23
N CYS A 142 11.76 1.40 2.00
CA CYS A 142 11.02 2.59 1.59
C CYS A 142 9.68 2.68 2.33
N GLU A 143 8.87 3.67 1.98
CA GLU A 143 7.47 3.78 2.41
C GLU A 143 6.51 3.41 1.28
N ASN A 144 5.37 2.85 1.67
CA ASN A 144 4.21 2.62 0.84
C ASN A 144 3.17 3.70 1.09
N LEU A 145 2.42 4.04 0.04
CA LEU A 145 1.23 4.87 0.12
C LEU A 145 0.01 4.01 -0.24
N VAL A 146 -0.85 3.78 0.74
CA VAL A 146 -2.14 3.13 0.57
C VAL A 146 -3.18 4.23 0.38
N ILE A 147 -3.92 4.17 -0.73
CA ILE A 147 -4.92 5.18 -1.07
C ILE A 147 -6.31 4.58 -0.85
N PHE A 148 -7.12 5.22 -0.03
CA PHE A 148 -8.50 4.81 0.20
C PHE A 148 -9.40 5.48 -0.85
N THR A 149 -9.63 4.78 -1.96
CA THR A 149 -10.21 5.39 -3.16
C THR A 149 -11.61 5.95 -2.97
N ASP A 150 -12.44 5.34 -2.12
CA ASP A 150 -13.77 5.90 -1.80
C ASP A 150 -13.66 7.20 -0.98
N ASN A 151 -12.67 7.31 -0.10
CA ASN A 151 -12.46 8.51 0.71
C ASN A 151 -11.90 9.69 -0.08
N GLN A 152 -11.18 9.43 -1.19
CA GLN A 152 -10.82 10.47 -2.14
C GLN A 152 -12.05 11.09 -2.82
N LEU A 153 -13.19 10.39 -2.88
CA LEU A 153 -14.42 10.89 -3.51
C LEU A 153 -15.31 11.71 -2.56
N LEU A 154 -14.93 11.85 -1.29
CA LEU A 154 -15.68 12.66 -0.31
C LEU A 154 -15.71 14.13 -0.74
N ALA A 155 -16.80 14.81 -0.41
CA ALA A 155 -17.00 16.22 -0.78
C ALA A 155 -15.88 17.11 -0.21
N GLY A 156 -15.30 17.96 -1.06
CA GLY A 156 -14.21 18.87 -0.67
C GLY A 156 -12.81 18.31 -0.84
N ARG A 157 -12.66 17.05 -1.24
CA ARG A 157 -11.36 16.45 -1.62
C ARG A 157 -10.94 16.90 -3.01
N ARG A 158 -9.64 17.15 -3.20
CA ARG A 158 -9.01 17.51 -4.48
C ARG A 158 -8.78 16.30 -5.38
N ALA A 159 -8.73 15.09 -4.81
CA ALA A 159 -8.56 13.80 -5.49
C ALA A 159 -7.64 13.85 -6.71
N LEU A 160 -6.32 13.71 -6.50
CA LEU A 160 -5.36 13.61 -7.59
C LEU A 160 -4.86 12.18 -7.69
N LEU A 161 -5.15 11.51 -8.80
CA LEU A 161 -4.68 10.17 -9.11
C LEU A 161 -4.56 10.01 -10.63
N GLU A 162 -3.35 10.23 -11.14
CA GLU A 162 -3.08 10.28 -12.58
C GLU A 162 -1.94 9.33 -12.97
N LEU A 163 -2.10 8.64 -14.09
CA LEU A 163 -1.03 7.84 -14.68
C LEU A 163 -0.04 8.75 -15.41
N VAL A 164 1.21 8.76 -14.97
CA VAL A 164 2.30 9.52 -15.60
C VAL A 164 2.98 8.70 -16.69
N GLY A 165 3.27 7.42 -16.41
CA GLY A 165 4.03 6.57 -17.31
C GLY A 165 3.94 5.10 -16.95
N SER A 166 4.35 4.24 -17.88
CA SER A 166 4.37 2.78 -17.70
C SER A 166 5.54 2.17 -18.46
N GLU A 167 6.19 1.21 -17.82
CA GLU A 167 7.34 0.50 -18.37
C GLU A 167 7.21 -1.00 -18.09
N GLU A 168 7.44 -1.84 -19.09
CA GLU A 168 7.55 -3.28 -18.88
C GLU A 168 8.90 -3.64 -18.28
N PHE A 169 8.93 -4.59 -17.35
CA PHE A 169 10.17 -5.09 -16.79
C PHE A 169 10.15 -6.61 -16.57
N ASP A 170 11.33 -7.22 -16.68
CA ASP A 170 11.52 -8.62 -16.33
C ASP A 170 11.68 -8.76 -14.81
N TRP A 171 10.57 -9.15 -14.16
CA TRP A 171 10.51 -9.33 -12.73
C TRP A 171 11.40 -10.48 -12.22
N GLN A 172 11.64 -11.52 -13.03
CA GLN A 172 12.47 -12.66 -12.62
C GLN A 172 13.94 -12.28 -12.63
N SER A 173 14.37 -11.51 -13.62
CA SER A 173 15.72 -10.94 -13.68
C SER A 173 15.93 -9.91 -12.57
N TRP A 174 14.96 -9.04 -12.32
CA TRP A 174 15.02 -8.09 -11.19
C TRP A 174 15.12 -8.82 -9.84
N ALA A 175 14.30 -9.85 -9.61
CA ALA A 175 14.30 -10.61 -8.36
C ALA A 175 15.65 -11.31 -8.11
N ARG A 176 16.26 -11.89 -9.14
CA ARG A 176 17.59 -12.51 -9.05
C ARG A 176 18.67 -11.52 -8.66
N GLN A 177 18.61 -10.29 -9.15
CA GLN A 177 19.62 -9.25 -8.89
C GLN A 177 19.46 -8.61 -7.50
N ASN A 178 18.22 -8.39 -7.05
CA ASN A 178 17.94 -7.54 -5.89
C ASN A 178 17.53 -8.31 -4.63
N ILE A 179 16.98 -9.52 -4.77
CA ILE A 179 16.50 -10.32 -3.63
C ILE A 179 17.45 -11.49 -3.37
N LEU A 180 17.95 -12.14 -4.43
CA LEU A 180 18.81 -13.32 -4.32
C LEU A 180 20.32 -13.01 -4.47
N GLY A 181 20.66 -11.79 -4.93
CA GLY A 181 22.04 -11.36 -5.20
C GLY A 181 22.86 -10.92 -3.99
N THR A 182 22.32 -11.05 -2.78
CA THR A 182 22.98 -10.73 -1.49
C THR A 182 23.34 -11.99 -0.68
N ALA A 183 23.60 -13.11 -1.37
CA ALA A 183 24.19 -14.31 -0.77
C ALA A 183 25.71 -14.34 -0.96
#